data_AF-A0A1Y4U7X7-F1
#
_entry.id   AF-A0A1Y4U7X7-F1
#
_cell.length_a   1.000
_cell.length_b   1.000
_cell.length_c   1.000
_cell.angle_alpha   90.00
_cell.angle_beta   90.00
_cell.angle_gamma   90.00
#
_symmetry.space_group_name_H-M   'P 1'
#
loop_
_entity.id
_entity.type
_entity.pdbx_description
1 polymer ?
#
loop_
_entity_poly.entity_id
_entity_poly.type
_entity_poly.pdbx_seq_one_letter_code
_entity_poly.pdbx_strand_id
1 'polypeptide(L)'
;MKHTFKMLCAAALLTGFAACSNDDPDWTVPQQEPSRAPETMETLWRTSPLDADLTTRRELFATIQGYADACSGATFSSFLNGADWLASSLVKYEDILACYNAAFDRVLNGLREEKPAAGEVHIWMLYNMGYVIQTPSGCFGVDIYHRRAAELAPYLDFYASTHVHQDHKSLPLIEAMLEAGKPVVTNYLEEPGYAYTSTTAADYTIGNFVLHTFITNHNNGSTNVPVTVFQIDCGEDTGHFVLLHSGDSNFTADQFNVTEEIDVYIPRYAPNELTENNVIGKLFTPKYVLLSHILELSHTDPDSSRWTLEQGLARAAQLDCEETHMPFWGEKMVWKNGKLN
;
A
#
# COMPACT_ATOMS: atom_id res chain seq x y z
N MET A 1 24.78 13.13 -27.81
CA MET A 1 24.50 14.55 -28.14
C MET A 1 24.29 15.24 -26.80
N LYS A 2 25.16 16.19 -26.42
CA LYS A 2 25.11 16.84 -25.09
C LYS A 2 24.09 17.96 -25.15
N HIS A 3 23.00 17.86 -24.40
CA HIS A 3 21.98 18.91 -24.37
C HIS A 3 22.30 19.90 -23.23
N THR A 4 22.63 21.11 -23.64
CA THR A 4 22.86 22.30 -22.80
C THR A 4 21.53 22.98 -22.48
N PHE A 5 21.23 23.13 -21.20
CA PHE A 5 20.11 23.93 -20.71
C PHE A 5 20.54 25.42 -20.72
N LYS A 6 19.80 26.28 -21.42
CA LYS A 6 20.02 27.74 -21.38
C LYS A 6 19.04 28.35 -20.37
N MET A 7 19.56 28.78 -19.23
CA MET A 7 18.85 29.62 -18.26
C MET A 7 19.18 31.09 -18.53
N LEU A 8 18.16 31.96 -18.60
CA LEU A 8 18.31 33.40 -18.74
C LEU A 8 18.63 34.00 -17.36
N CYS A 9 19.83 34.56 -17.18
CA CYS A 9 20.17 35.35 -15.99
C CYS A 9 19.74 36.80 -16.18
N ALA A 10 18.84 37.29 -15.31
CA ALA A 10 18.68 38.72 -15.05
C ALA A 10 19.28 39.00 -13.66
N ALA A 11 20.39 39.74 -13.64
CA ALA A 11 21.04 40.17 -12.41
C ALA A 11 20.37 41.43 -11.86
N ALA A 12 19.90 41.37 -10.62
CA ALA A 12 19.64 42.54 -9.79
C ALA A 12 20.39 42.36 -8.46
N LEU A 13 21.39 43.21 -8.24
CA LEU A 13 22.22 43.29 -7.05
C LEU A 13 21.77 44.52 -6.25
N LEU A 14 21.27 44.33 -5.03
CA LEU A 14 21.91 44.81 -3.79
C LEU A 14 20.92 44.97 -2.61
N THR A 15 21.32 44.31 -1.52
CA THR A 15 21.26 44.70 -0.09
C THR A 15 19.91 44.80 0.62
N GLY A 16 19.71 43.87 1.55
CA GLY A 16 18.80 44.01 2.68
C GLY A 16 19.02 42.87 3.68
N PHE A 17 19.64 43.20 4.81
CA PHE A 17 19.71 42.49 6.10
C PHE A 17 19.56 40.95 6.12
N ALA A 18 20.63 40.28 6.53
CA ALA A 18 20.58 38.93 7.06
C ALA A 18 19.66 38.88 8.29
N ALA A 19 18.44 38.42 8.09
CA ALA A 19 17.66 37.73 9.09
C ALA A 19 17.53 36.29 8.58
N CYS A 20 18.37 35.39 9.09
CA CYS A 20 18.08 33.97 8.99
C CYS A 20 16.87 33.71 9.88
N SER A 21 15.65 33.78 9.34
CA SER A 21 14.53 33.13 9.98
C SER A 21 14.72 31.64 9.73
N ASN A 22 15.26 30.95 10.73
CA ASN A 22 15.02 29.51 10.85
C ASN A 22 13.55 29.37 11.21
N ASP A 23 12.69 29.35 10.20
CA ASP A 23 11.28 28.96 10.32
C ASP A 23 11.15 27.42 10.41
N ASP A 24 12.11 26.76 11.07
CA ASP A 24 11.92 25.40 11.52
C ASP A 24 10.99 25.46 12.72
N PRO A 25 9.85 24.74 12.72
CA PRO A 25 8.99 24.70 13.89
C PRO A 25 9.81 24.23 15.09
N ASP A 26 9.67 24.92 16.22
CA ASP A 26 10.27 24.51 17.49
C ASP A 26 9.59 23.22 17.96
N TRP A 27 10.02 22.09 17.40
CA TRP A 27 9.56 20.77 17.78
C TRP A 27 10.21 20.41 19.11
N THR A 28 9.55 20.78 20.21
CA THR A 28 9.88 20.21 21.51
C THR A 28 9.46 18.74 21.50
N VAL A 29 10.44 17.84 21.35
CA VAL A 29 10.25 16.40 21.50
C VAL A 29 9.72 16.14 22.91
N PRO A 30 8.51 15.57 23.09
CA PRO A 30 7.98 15.28 24.41
C PRO A 30 8.94 14.37 25.18
N GLN A 31 9.18 14.67 26.47
CA GLN A 31 9.81 13.71 27.39
C GLN A 31 8.82 12.55 27.64
N GLN A 32 8.77 11.61 26.70
CA GLN A 32 8.04 10.36 26.82
C GLN A 32 9.01 9.18 26.92
N GLU A 33 8.55 8.10 27.56
CA GLU A 33 9.21 6.81 27.47
C GLU A 33 9.31 6.38 26.00
N PRO A 34 10.38 5.67 25.60
CA PRO A 34 10.48 5.13 24.24
C PRO A 34 9.26 4.27 23.88
N SER A 35 8.86 4.32 22.61
CA SER A 35 7.74 3.54 22.10
C SER A 35 7.86 2.05 22.42
N ARG A 36 6.75 1.45 22.89
CA ARG A 36 6.63 -0.01 23.09
C ARG A 36 5.94 -0.70 21.91
N ALA A 37 5.54 0.05 20.91
CA ALA A 37 4.83 -0.45 19.74
C ALA A 37 5.53 -1.59 18.99
N PRO A 38 6.87 -1.68 18.90
CA PRO A 38 7.53 -2.85 18.31
C PRO A 38 7.21 -4.16 19.04
N GLU A 39 7.07 -4.15 20.38
CA GLU A 39 6.68 -5.34 21.15
C GLU A 39 5.23 -5.75 20.83
N THR A 40 4.34 -4.76 20.67
CA THR A 40 2.94 -4.96 20.26
C THR A 40 2.86 -5.58 18.86
N MET A 41 3.64 -5.06 17.90
CA MET A 41 3.69 -5.57 16.52
C MET A 41 4.26 -7.00 16.47
N GLU A 42 5.35 -7.28 17.20
CA GLU A 42 5.89 -8.64 17.31
C GLU A 42 4.90 -9.64 17.90
N THR A 43 4.04 -9.19 18.82
CA THR A 43 2.98 -10.04 19.37
C THR A 43 1.85 -10.23 18.34
N LEU A 44 1.48 -9.18 17.60
CA LEU A 44 0.50 -9.27 16.51
C LEU A 44 0.96 -10.26 15.44
N TRP A 45 2.21 -10.21 15.01
CA TRP A 45 2.76 -11.09 13.98
C TRP A 45 2.91 -12.56 14.42
N ARG A 46 2.62 -12.88 15.69
CA ARG A 46 2.48 -14.27 16.18
C ARG A 46 1.04 -14.76 16.15
N THR A 47 0.08 -13.86 15.92
CA THR A 47 -1.30 -14.19 15.53
C THR A 47 -1.39 -14.27 14.01
N SER A 48 -2.51 -14.78 13.50
CA SER A 48 -2.85 -14.73 12.08
C SER A 48 -4.22 -14.07 11.87
N PRO A 49 -4.40 -13.28 10.79
CA PRO A 49 -5.74 -12.85 10.39
C PRO A 49 -6.64 -14.05 10.01
N LEU A 50 -6.07 -15.22 9.73
CA LEU A 50 -6.78 -16.48 9.42
C LEU A 50 -7.10 -17.31 10.66
N ASP A 51 -6.72 -16.87 11.87
CA ASP A 51 -7.03 -17.61 13.09
C ASP A 51 -8.55 -17.67 13.31
N ALA A 52 -9.06 -18.85 13.66
CA ALA A 52 -10.47 -19.02 13.99
C ALA A 52 -10.88 -18.22 15.25
N ASP A 53 -9.93 -17.98 16.16
CA ASP A 53 -10.11 -17.14 17.34
C ASP A 53 -9.28 -15.86 17.22
N LEU A 54 -9.97 -14.75 16.96
CA LEU A 54 -9.36 -13.42 16.82
C LEU A 54 -9.31 -12.65 18.15
N THR A 55 -9.57 -13.26 19.32
CA THR A 55 -9.65 -12.56 20.61
C THR A 55 -8.37 -11.76 20.91
N THR A 56 -7.21 -12.43 20.91
CA THR A 56 -5.91 -11.77 21.14
C THR A 56 -5.65 -10.68 20.11
N ARG A 57 -6.00 -10.93 18.84
CA ARG A 57 -5.83 -9.97 17.75
C ARG A 57 -6.67 -8.70 17.98
N ARG A 58 -7.92 -8.84 18.44
CA ARG A 58 -8.80 -7.71 18.76
C ARG A 58 -8.26 -6.86 19.91
N GLU A 59 -7.67 -7.47 20.93
CA GLU A 59 -7.01 -6.74 22.03
C GLU A 59 -5.80 -5.93 21.54
N LEU A 60 -4.99 -6.52 20.67
CA LEU A 60 -3.86 -5.84 20.03
C LEU A 60 -4.34 -4.71 19.11
N PHE A 61 -5.40 -4.93 18.33
CA PHE A 61 -6.01 -3.90 17.49
C PHE A 61 -6.58 -2.74 18.31
N ALA A 62 -7.21 -2.99 19.46
CA ALA A 62 -7.65 -1.91 20.33
C ALA A 62 -6.47 -1.07 20.84
N THR A 63 -5.34 -1.72 21.14
CA THR A 63 -4.10 -1.04 21.54
C THR A 63 -3.52 -0.19 20.40
N ILE A 64 -3.40 -0.78 19.20
CA ILE A 64 -2.87 -0.11 18.00
C ILE A 64 -3.79 1.04 17.56
N GLN A 65 -5.11 0.86 17.64
CA GLN A 65 -6.08 1.92 17.39
C GLN A 65 -5.83 3.11 18.33
N GLY A 66 -5.60 2.86 19.62
CA GLY A 66 -5.24 3.90 20.58
C GLY A 66 -3.97 4.66 20.20
N TYR A 67 -2.96 3.97 19.64
CA TYR A 67 -1.76 4.63 19.11
C TYR A 67 -2.07 5.53 17.92
N ALA A 68 -2.93 5.08 16.99
CA ALA A 68 -3.32 5.86 15.82
C ALA A 68 -4.17 7.08 16.20
N ASP A 69 -5.08 6.94 17.18
CA ASP A 69 -5.93 8.02 17.67
C ASP A 69 -5.12 9.11 18.39
N ALA A 70 -3.98 8.75 18.99
CA ALA A 70 -3.05 9.69 19.62
C ALA A 70 -2.19 10.47 18.60
N CYS A 71 -2.08 9.99 17.36
CA CYS A 71 -1.24 10.60 16.33
C CYS A 71 -2.07 11.40 15.32
N SER A 72 -1.75 12.69 15.20
CA SER A 72 -2.42 13.58 14.24
C SER A 72 -1.95 13.32 12.80
N GLY A 73 -2.82 13.57 11.83
CA GLY A 73 -2.43 13.55 10.41
C GLY A 73 -1.32 14.56 10.08
N ALA A 74 -1.20 15.66 10.83
CA ALA A 74 -0.10 16.63 10.70
C ALA A 74 1.24 16.05 11.20
N THR A 75 1.22 15.28 12.30
CA THR A 75 2.39 14.54 12.80
C THR A 75 2.85 13.52 11.77
N PHE A 76 1.91 12.74 11.21
CA PHE A 76 2.22 11.77 10.15
C PHE A 76 2.77 12.45 8.89
N SER A 77 2.17 13.57 8.46
CA SER A 77 2.67 14.36 7.32
C SER A 77 4.08 14.91 7.58
N SER A 78 4.38 15.35 8.80
CA SER A 78 5.71 15.81 9.21
C SER A 78 6.72 14.67 9.23
N PHE A 79 6.30 13.47 9.65
CA PHE A 79 7.12 12.27 9.56
C PHE A 79 7.45 11.90 8.11
N LEU A 80 6.47 11.92 7.21
CA LEU A 80 6.66 11.56 5.81
C LEU A 80 7.56 12.53 5.03
N ASN A 81 7.45 13.83 5.31
CA ASN A 81 8.13 14.87 4.52
C ASN A 81 9.30 15.56 5.23
N GLY A 82 9.45 15.35 6.54
CA GLY A 82 10.46 16.00 7.36
C GLY A 82 11.89 15.53 7.06
N ALA A 83 12.88 16.08 7.76
CA ALA A 83 14.26 15.59 7.69
C ALA A 83 14.41 14.26 8.45
N ASP A 84 15.45 13.48 8.14
CA ASP A 84 15.66 12.14 8.73
C ASP A 84 15.81 12.17 10.26
N TRP A 85 16.39 13.23 10.82
CA TRP A 85 16.49 13.39 12.28
C TRP A 85 15.10 13.52 12.93
N LEU A 86 14.18 14.26 12.29
CA LEU A 86 12.82 14.43 12.78
C LEU A 86 12.05 13.13 12.65
N ALA A 87 12.15 12.46 11.51
CA ALA A 87 11.51 11.16 11.29
C ALA A 87 11.99 10.11 12.31
N SER A 88 13.30 10.06 12.58
CA SER A 88 13.90 9.17 13.59
C SER A 88 13.40 9.49 15.01
N SER A 89 13.26 10.78 15.32
CA SER A 89 12.70 11.21 16.60
C SER A 89 11.23 10.82 16.72
N LEU A 90 10.42 11.07 15.69
CA LEU A 90 9.00 10.72 15.70
C LEU A 90 8.79 9.20 15.82
N VAL A 91 9.57 8.37 15.13
CA VAL A 91 9.53 6.90 15.32
C VAL A 91 9.87 6.49 16.76
N LYS A 92 10.72 7.24 17.46
CA LYS A 92 11.08 6.92 18.84
C LYS A 92 9.96 7.21 19.85
N TYR A 93 9.12 8.20 19.57
CA TYR A 93 8.18 8.77 20.54
C TYR A 93 6.70 8.65 20.15
N GLU A 94 6.38 8.41 18.87
CA GLU A 94 5.02 8.21 18.37
C GLU A 94 4.78 6.73 18.07
N ASP A 95 3.98 6.07 18.91
CA ASP A 95 3.80 4.62 18.87
C ASP A 95 3.32 4.10 17.51
N ILE A 96 2.38 4.79 16.86
CA ILE A 96 1.86 4.33 15.55
C ILE A 96 2.91 4.49 14.44
N LEU A 97 3.82 5.47 14.55
CA LEU A 97 4.91 5.64 13.59
C LEU A 97 6.00 4.60 13.80
N ALA A 98 6.19 4.14 15.04
CA ALA A 98 6.98 2.96 15.34
C ALA A 98 6.36 1.69 14.75
N CYS A 99 5.02 1.49 14.85
CA CYS A 99 4.32 0.39 14.15
C CYS A 99 4.57 0.44 12.64
N TYR A 100 4.36 1.61 12.03
CA TYR A 100 4.51 1.86 10.60
C TYR A 100 5.94 1.52 10.12
N ASN A 101 6.97 2.01 10.83
CA ASN A 101 8.35 1.73 10.46
C ASN A 101 8.74 0.25 10.73
N ALA A 102 8.27 -0.36 11.82
CA ALA A 102 8.53 -1.76 12.12
C ALA A 102 7.92 -2.71 11.07
N ALA A 103 6.73 -2.40 10.57
CA ALA A 103 6.12 -3.12 9.46
C ALA A 103 6.99 -3.08 8.20
N PHE A 104 7.51 -1.91 7.83
CA PHE A 104 8.42 -1.78 6.70
C PHE A 104 9.71 -2.56 6.88
N ASP A 105 10.35 -2.47 8.05
CA ASP A 105 11.57 -3.22 8.35
C ASP A 105 11.33 -4.73 8.25
N ARG A 106 10.20 -5.22 8.75
CA ARG A 106 9.83 -6.63 8.65
C ARG A 106 9.66 -7.09 7.20
N VAL A 107 8.91 -6.34 6.39
CA VAL A 107 8.72 -6.65 4.96
C VAL A 107 10.07 -6.66 4.25
N LEU A 108 10.87 -5.61 4.41
CA LEU A 108 12.17 -5.48 3.77
C LEU A 108 13.14 -6.62 4.16
N ASN A 109 13.16 -7.02 5.43
CA ASN A 109 13.97 -8.15 5.88
C ASN A 109 13.45 -9.48 5.33
N GLY A 110 12.13 -9.67 5.28
CA GLY A 110 11.51 -10.82 4.63
C GLY A 110 11.94 -10.99 3.18
N LEU A 111 11.93 -9.90 2.40
CA LEU A 111 12.39 -9.92 0.99
C LEU A 111 13.89 -10.23 0.84
N ARG A 112 14.70 -9.88 1.83
CA ARG A 112 16.16 -10.13 1.82
C ARG A 112 16.51 -11.56 2.19
N GLU A 113 15.80 -12.10 3.17
CA GLU A 113 16.20 -13.33 3.86
C GLU A 113 15.40 -14.55 3.39
N GLU A 114 14.20 -14.32 2.87
CA GLU A 114 13.30 -15.38 2.44
C GLU A 114 13.15 -15.44 0.92
N LYS A 115 12.89 -16.65 0.45
CA LYS A 115 12.49 -16.91 -0.92
C LYS A 115 11.39 -17.97 -0.94
N PRO A 116 10.21 -17.70 -1.52
CA PRO A 116 9.15 -18.69 -1.65
C PRO A 116 9.62 -19.95 -2.38
N ALA A 117 9.18 -21.12 -1.94
CA ALA A 117 9.40 -22.36 -2.67
C ALA A 117 8.44 -22.47 -3.87
N ALA A 118 8.73 -23.37 -4.82
CA ALA A 118 7.79 -23.67 -5.91
C ALA A 118 6.40 -24.03 -5.37
N GLY A 119 5.36 -23.40 -5.93
CA GLY A 119 3.98 -23.49 -5.49
C GLY A 119 3.62 -22.59 -4.29
N GLU A 120 4.53 -21.70 -3.87
CA GLU A 120 4.30 -20.73 -2.79
C GLU A 120 4.32 -19.28 -3.28
N VAL A 121 3.49 -18.44 -2.68
CA VAL A 121 3.54 -16.98 -2.81
C VAL A 121 3.51 -16.36 -1.42
N HIS A 122 4.48 -15.49 -1.13
CA HIS A 122 4.46 -14.67 0.09
C HIS A 122 3.74 -13.35 -0.22
N ILE A 123 2.71 -13.04 0.56
CA ILE A 123 1.86 -11.85 0.39
C ILE A 123 2.05 -11.00 1.65
N TRP A 124 2.70 -9.85 1.50
CA TRP A 124 2.99 -8.94 2.60
C TRP A 124 2.07 -7.73 2.56
N MET A 125 1.31 -7.51 3.64
CA MET A 125 0.53 -6.28 3.84
C MET A 125 1.43 -5.22 4.47
N LEU A 126 1.72 -4.12 3.77
CA LEU A 126 2.64 -3.09 4.27
C LEU A 126 1.91 -2.00 5.06
N TYR A 127 1.04 -1.25 4.40
CA TYR A 127 0.34 -0.10 4.96
C TYR A 127 -0.85 0.29 4.09
N ASN A 128 -1.96 0.72 4.69
CA ASN A 128 -3.18 1.13 3.99
C ASN A 128 -3.74 0.03 3.08
N MET A 129 -3.37 0.02 1.80
CA MET A 129 -3.57 -1.11 0.89
C MET A 129 -2.35 -1.43 0.03
N GLY A 130 -1.17 -1.00 0.48
CA GLY A 130 0.10 -1.33 -0.17
C GLY A 130 0.51 -2.76 0.15
N TYR A 131 0.71 -3.57 -0.89
CA TYR A 131 1.14 -4.97 -0.77
C TYR A 131 2.44 -5.22 -1.51
N VAL A 132 3.27 -6.10 -0.95
CA VAL A 132 4.42 -6.69 -1.67
C VAL A 132 4.18 -8.18 -1.83
N ILE A 133 4.29 -8.66 -3.07
CA ILE A 133 4.08 -10.05 -3.45
C ILE A 133 5.41 -10.63 -3.88
N GLN A 134 5.82 -11.74 -3.29
CA GLN A 134 7.05 -12.44 -3.64
C GLN A 134 6.70 -13.86 -4.08
N THR A 135 7.25 -14.28 -5.21
CA THR A 135 7.12 -15.62 -5.80
C THR A 135 8.51 -16.26 -5.92
N PRO A 136 8.62 -17.53 -6.35
CA PRO A 136 9.93 -18.16 -6.57
C PRO A 136 10.72 -17.50 -7.71
N SER A 137 10.02 -16.89 -8.66
CA SER A 137 10.60 -16.30 -9.88
C SER A 137 10.63 -14.78 -9.91
N GLY A 138 9.96 -14.09 -8.99
CA GLY A 138 10.00 -12.63 -8.95
C GLY A 138 9.30 -12.01 -7.76
N CYS A 139 9.20 -10.69 -7.78
CA CYS A 139 8.57 -9.92 -6.72
C CYS A 139 7.99 -8.61 -7.28
N PHE A 140 6.88 -8.13 -6.75
CA PHE A 140 6.30 -6.85 -7.15
C PHE A 140 5.59 -6.16 -5.98
N GLY A 141 5.45 -4.85 -6.10
CA GLY A 141 4.68 -4.04 -5.16
C GLY A 141 3.44 -3.46 -5.83
N VAL A 142 2.34 -3.33 -5.10
CA VAL A 142 1.13 -2.60 -5.51
C VAL A 142 0.83 -1.55 -4.45
N ASP A 143 0.53 -0.31 -4.87
CA ASP A 143 0.08 0.80 -4.01
C ASP A 143 0.94 1.08 -2.76
N ILE A 144 2.25 0.93 -2.89
CA ILE A 144 3.21 1.18 -1.81
C ILE A 144 3.28 2.67 -1.44
N TYR A 145 2.87 2.99 -0.21
CA TYR A 145 3.02 4.31 0.38
C TYR A 145 3.86 4.26 1.66
N HIS A 146 5.16 4.49 1.51
CA HIS A 146 6.12 4.54 2.61
C HIS A 146 7.22 5.55 2.38
N ARG A 147 7.65 6.27 3.44
CA ARG A 147 8.78 7.23 3.39
C ARG A 147 10.04 6.58 2.84
N ARG A 148 10.29 5.33 3.24
CA ARG A 148 11.45 4.52 2.85
C ARG A 148 11.21 3.63 1.63
N ALA A 149 10.09 3.80 0.92
CA ALA A 149 9.66 2.86 -0.13
C ALA A 149 10.72 2.60 -1.22
N ALA A 150 11.57 3.58 -1.55
CA ALA A 150 12.67 3.41 -2.50
C ALA A 150 13.64 2.26 -2.12
N GLU A 151 13.76 1.90 -0.83
CA GLU A 151 14.57 0.75 -0.38
C GLU A 151 14.04 -0.60 -0.91
N LEU A 152 12.79 -0.66 -1.38
CA LEU A 152 12.21 -1.86 -2.01
C LEU A 152 12.66 -2.04 -3.46
N ALA A 153 13.06 -0.98 -4.16
CA ALA A 153 13.36 -1.02 -5.60
C ALA A 153 14.36 -2.12 -6.03
N PRO A 154 15.42 -2.45 -5.25
CA PRO A 154 16.30 -3.56 -5.59
C PRO A 154 15.61 -4.93 -5.65
N TYR A 155 14.55 -5.11 -4.86
CA TYR A 155 13.86 -6.39 -4.67
C TYR A 155 12.64 -6.58 -5.58
N LEU A 156 12.03 -5.49 -6.06
CA LEU A 156 10.85 -5.55 -6.93
C LEU A 156 11.28 -5.69 -8.40
N ASP A 157 10.63 -6.54 -9.18
CA ASP A 157 10.78 -6.61 -10.64
C ASP A 157 9.93 -5.56 -11.34
N PHE A 158 8.77 -5.22 -10.78
CA PHE A 158 7.95 -4.08 -11.18
C PHE A 158 7.19 -3.49 -9.99
N TYR A 159 6.70 -2.28 -10.19
CA TYR A 159 5.84 -1.58 -9.25
C TYR A 159 4.53 -1.20 -9.95
N ALA A 160 3.38 -1.46 -9.32
CA ALA A 160 2.08 -1.09 -9.82
C ALA A 160 1.44 -0.04 -8.91
N SER A 161 0.90 1.03 -9.50
CA SER A 161 0.17 2.08 -8.76
C SER A 161 -1.16 2.33 -9.43
N THR A 162 -2.24 2.07 -8.69
CA THR A 162 -3.60 2.04 -9.19
C THR A 162 -4.05 3.40 -9.70
N HIS A 163 -3.69 4.47 -8.99
CA HIS A 163 -4.07 5.83 -9.38
C HIS A 163 -3.23 6.92 -8.69
N VAL A 164 -3.51 8.17 -9.05
CA VAL A 164 -2.66 9.32 -8.77
C VAL A 164 -2.66 9.79 -7.30
N HIS A 165 -3.56 9.28 -6.45
CA HIS A 165 -3.61 9.72 -5.06
C HIS A 165 -2.35 9.34 -4.28
N GLN A 166 -2.05 10.16 -3.27
CA GLN A 166 -0.77 10.12 -2.59
C GLN A 166 -0.60 8.83 -1.78
N ASP A 167 -1.65 8.34 -1.15
CA ASP A 167 -1.68 7.14 -0.31
C ASP A 167 -1.61 5.82 -1.11
N HIS A 168 -1.58 5.89 -2.45
CA HIS A 168 -1.41 4.77 -3.39
C HIS A 168 -0.11 4.82 -4.17
N LYS A 169 0.79 5.76 -3.85
CA LYS A 169 2.06 5.88 -4.57
C LYS A 169 3.22 6.41 -3.74
N SER A 170 4.41 6.03 -4.14
CA SER A 170 5.65 6.65 -3.66
C SER A 170 6.47 7.17 -4.82
N LEU A 171 6.59 8.49 -4.94
CA LEU A 171 7.42 9.11 -5.98
C LEU A 171 8.89 8.68 -5.88
N PRO A 172 9.52 8.61 -4.70
CA PRO A 172 10.87 8.06 -4.57
C PRO A 172 11.01 6.61 -5.06
N LEU A 173 9.99 5.77 -4.85
CA LEU A 173 10.00 4.40 -5.39
C LEU A 173 9.86 4.39 -6.91
N ILE A 174 8.95 5.20 -7.46
CA ILE A 174 8.78 5.34 -8.92
C ILE A 174 10.11 5.74 -9.56
N GLU A 175 10.75 6.80 -9.04
CA GLU A 175 12.05 7.27 -9.53
C GLU A 175 13.11 6.16 -9.46
N ALA A 176 13.25 5.49 -8.31
CA ALA A 176 14.21 4.40 -8.14
C ALA A 176 13.97 3.22 -9.10
N MET A 177 12.70 2.89 -9.39
CA MET A 177 12.35 1.84 -10.35
C MET A 177 12.71 2.24 -11.78
N LEU A 178 12.37 3.47 -12.19
CA LEU A 178 12.67 3.99 -13.52
C LEU A 178 14.19 4.11 -13.75
N GLU A 179 14.94 4.60 -12.76
CA GLU A 179 16.41 4.66 -12.80
C GLU A 179 17.04 3.26 -12.93
N ALA A 180 16.44 2.26 -12.30
CA ALA A 180 16.85 0.85 -12.42
C ALA A 180 16.39 0.19 -13.73
N GLY A 181 15.63 0.89 -14.59
CA GLY A 181 15.07 0.36 -15.83
C GLY A 181 13.95 -0.66 -15.61
N LYS A 182 13.29 -0.63 -14.44
CA LYS A 182 12.22 -1.55 -14.06
C LYS A 182 10.84 -0.95 -14.35
N PRO A 183 9.84 -1.75 -14.77
CA PRO A 183 8.51 -1.24 -15.06
C PRO A 183 7.79 -0.63 -13.85
N VAL A 184 7.07 0.46 -14.12
CA VAL A 184 6.09 1.09 -13.24
C VAL A 184 4.75 1.09 -13.97
N VAL A 185 3.82 0.21 -13.58
CA VAL A 185 2.52 0.05 -14.25
C VAL A 185 1.49 0.97 -13.63
N THR A 186 0.89 1.86 -14.41
CA THR A 186 0.02 2.92 -13.90
C THR A 186 -0.87 3.57 -14.98
N ASN A 187 -1.63 4.61 -14.62
CA ASN A 187 -2.47 5.39 -15.52
C ASN A 187 -2.18 6.90 -15.56
N TYR A 188 -1.16 7.38 -14.84
CA TYR A 188 -0.93 8.82 -14.65
C TYR A 188 0.51 9.31 -14.90
N LEU A 189 1.47 8.43 -15.19
CA LEU A 189 2.83 8.89 -15.49
C LEU A 189 2.89 9.57 -16.86
N GLU A 190 3.26 10.85 -16.88
CA GLU A 190 3.33 11.66 -18.09
C GLU A 190 4.69 11.52 -18.77
N GLU A 191 5.03 10.31 -19.23
CA GLU A 191 6.21 10.06 -20.06
C GLU A 191 5.82 9.63 -21.48
N PRO A 192 6.04 10.47 -22.51
CA PRO A 192 5.67 10.14 -23.88
C PRO A 192 6.30 8.83 -24.36
N GLY A 193 5.45 7.86 -24.71
CA GLY A 193 5.86 6.56 -25.23
C GLY A 193 6.30 5.56 -24.15
N TYR A 194 6.11 5.86 -22.86
CA TYR A 194 6.35 4.89 -21.80
C TYR A 194 5.34 3.74 -21.87
N ALA A 195 5.83 2.51 -21.97
CA ALA A 195 5.02 1.34 -22.34
C ALA A 195 4.04 0.88 -21.26
N TYR A 196 4.24 1.29 -20.01
CA TYR A 196 3.49 0.79 -18.85
C TYR A 196 2.53 1.83 -18.27
N THR A 197 2.18 2.86 -19.04
CA THR A 197 1.11 3.80 -18.69
C THR A 197 -0.07 3.65 -19.64
N SER A 198 -1.25 3.34 -19.09
CA SER A 198 -2.49 3.22 -19.86
C SER A 198 -3.67 3.79 -19.08
N THR A 199 -4.54 4.51 -19.79
CA THR A 199 -5.83 5.00 -19.27
C THR A 199 -7.01 4.16 -19.77
N THR A 200 -6.73 2.99 -20.34
CA THR A 200 -7.71 1.99 -20.79
C THR A 200 -7.25 0.60 -20.39
N ALA A 201 -8.08 -0.41 -20.61
CA ALA A 201 -7.65 -1.79 -20.41
C ALA A 201 -6.41 -2.12 -21.24
N ALA A 202 -5.49 -2.87 -20.66
CA ALA A 202 -4.21 -3.22 -21.27
C ALA A 202 -3.65 -4.49 -20.64
N ASP A 203 -2.92 -5.26 -21.45
CA ASP A 203 -2.25 -6.49 -21.03
C ASP A 203 -0.74 -6.29 -21.05
N TYR A 204 -0.06 -6.80 -20.02
CA TYR A 204 1.39 -6.75 -19.92
C TYR A 204 1.96 -8.12 -19.54
N THR A 205 3.17 -8.38 -20.00
CA THR A 205 3.98 -9.50 -19.51
C THR A 205 5.28 -8.93 -18.97
N ILE A 206 5.56 -9.20 -17.70
CA ILE A 206 6.77 -8.74 -17.00
C ILE A 206 7.39 -9.96 -16.32
N GLY A 207 8.50 -10.48 -16.85
CA GLY A 207 9.06 -11.74 -16.38
C GLY A 207 8.03 -12.87 -16.51
N ASN A 208 7.73 -13.54 -15.39
CA ASN A 208 6.72 -14.60 -15.32
C ASN A 208 5.30 -14.08 -15.01
N PHE A 209 5.13 -12.78 -14.78
CA PHE A 209 3.86 -12.18 -14.43
C PHE A 209 3.09 -11.78 -15.69
N VAL A 210 1.80 -12.14 -15.74
CA VAL A 210 0.86 -11.65 -16.75
C VAL A 210 -0.16 -10.76 -16.06
N LEU A 211 -0.24 -9.51 -16.50
CA LEU A 211 -1.14 -8.52 -15.95
C LEU A 211 -2.25 -8.26 -16.95
N HIS A 212 -3.50 -8.44 -16.54
CA HIS A 212 -4.66 -7.84 -17.17
C HIS A 212 -5.07 -6.61 -16.35
N THR A 213 -5.13 -5.45 -16.99
CA THR A 213 -5.52 -4.20 -16.33
C THR A 213 -6.79 -3.65 -16.95
N PHE A 214 -7.63 -3.02 -16.14
CA PHE A 214 -8.82 -2.29 -16.59
C PHE A 214 -9.10 -1.11 -15.67
N ILE A 215 -9.93 -0.17 -16.13
CA ILE A 215 -10.19 1.08 -15.43
C ILE A 215 -11.57 1.06 -14.79
N THR A 216 -11.61 1.37 -13.49
CA THR A 216 -12.83 1.71 -12.77
C THR A 216 -12.78 3.18 -12.35
N ASN A 217 -13.91 3.69 -11.87
CA ASN A 217 -13.96 5.00 -11.27
C ASN A 217 -13.59 4.93 -9.78
N HIS A 218 -12.89 5.94 -9.29
CA HIS A 218 -12.69 6.15 -7.85
C HIS A 218 -14.01 6.53 -7.14
N ASN A 219 -14.82 7.37 -7.79
CA ASN A 219 -16.11 7.84 -7.27
C ASN A 219 -17.10 8.16 -8.41
N ASN A 220 -18.34 8.48 -8.06
CA ASN A 220 -19.40 8.75 -9.05
C ASN A 220 -19.60 10.26 -9.33
N GLY A 221 -18.69 11.12 -8.85
CA GLY A 221 -18.83 12.57 -8.86
C GLY A 221 -17.91 13.28 -9.86
N SER A 222 -17.96 14.62 -9.85
CA SER A 222 -17.14 15.48 -10.71
C SER A 222 -15.66 15.50 -10.34
N THR A 223 -15.30 14.97 -9.17
CA THR A 223 -13.91 14.82 -8.69
C THR A 223 -13.38 13.40 -8.91
N ASN A 224 -13.99 12.64 -9.81
CA ASN A 224 -13.56 11.28 -10.13
C ASN A 224 -12.19 11.28 -10.81
N VAL A 225 -11.36 10.31 -10.43
CA VAL A 225 -10.12 9.95 -11.10
C VAL A 225 -10.19 8.49 -11.55
N PRO A 226 -9.53 8.11 -12.66
CA PRO A 226 -9.47 6.72 -13.08
C PRO A 226 -8.64 5.89 -12.10
N VAL A 227 -9.13 4.70 -11.77
CA VAL A 227 -8.43 3.71 -10.96
C VAL A 227 -8.14 2.50 -11.83
N THR A 228 -6.86 2.15 -11.95
CA THR A 228 -6.44 0.92 -12.60
C THR A 228 -6.61 -0.24 -11.62
N VAL A 229 -7.42 -1.21 -12.00
CA VAL A 229 -7.51 -2.51 -11.34
C VAL A 229 -6.46 -3.43 -11.96
N PHE A 230 -5.71 -4.14 -11.11
CA PHE A 230 -4.69 -5.09 -11.54
C PHE A 230 -5.16 -6.52 -11.26
N GLN A 231 -5.34 -7.31 -12.32
CA GLN A 231 -5.42 -8.77 -12.25
C GLN A 231 -4.08 -9.34 -12.68
N ILE A 232 -3.42 -10.10 -11.80
CA ILE A 232 -2.04 -10.54 -11.99
C ILE A 232 -1.95 -12.05 -11.80
N ASP A 233 -1.71 -12.78 -12.88
CA ASP A 233 -1.27 -14.18 -12.83
C ASP A 233 0.22 -14.21 -12.51
N CYS A 234 0.57 -14.91 -11.42
CA CYS A 234 1.91 -15.04 -10.90
C CYS A 234 2.73 -16.20 -11.51
N GLY A 235 2.21 -16.84 -12.55
CA GLY A 235 2.95 -17.77 -13.40
C GLY A 235 2.95 -19.21 -12.91
N GLU A 236 3.51 -20.09 -13.76
CA GLU A 236 3.46 -21.56 -13.59
C GLU A 236 4.12 -22.03 -12.28
N ASP A 237 5.19 -21.38 -11.84
CA ASP A 237 5.92 -21.76 -10.61
C ASP A 237 5.15 -21.46 -9.32
N THR A 238 4.03 -20.74 -9.42
CA THR A 238 3.06 -20.53 -8.34
C THR A 238 1.80 -21.40 -8.50
N GLY A 239 1.72 -22.19 -9.58
CA GLY A 239 0.51 -22.90 -9.97
C GLY A 239 -0.56 -21.97 -10.54
N HIS A 240 -0.16 -20.88 -11.21
CA HIS A 240 -1.02 -19.81 -11.70
C HIS A 240 -1.84 -19.13 -10.59
N PHE A 241 -1.16 -18.70 -9.51
CA PHE A 241 -1.80 -17.89 -8.48
C PHE A 241 -2.24 -16.54 -9.06
N VAL A 242 -3.54 -16.22 -8.96
CA VAL A 242 -4.10 -14.97 -9.49
C VAL A 242 -4.48 -14.02 -8.35
N LEU A 243 -3.82 -12.86 -8.34
CA LEU A 243 -4.14 -11.73 -7.47
C LEU A 243 -5.02 -10.72 -8.21
N LEU A 244 -6.07 -10.22 -7.56
CA LEU A 244 -6.82 -9.05 -8.02
C LEU A 244 -6.67 -7.92 -6.99
N HIS A 245 -6.26 -6.73 -7.43
CA HIS A 245 -6.14 -5.54 -6.59
C HIS A 245 -6.91 -4.37 -7.23
N SER A 246 -7.98 -3.91 -6.57
CA SER A 246 -8.90 -2.94 -7.18
C SER A 246 -8.63 -1.48 -6.85
N GLY A 247 -7.64 -1.20 -6.00
CA GLY A 247 -7.38 0.16 -5.54
C GLY A 247 -8.65 0.81 -4.97
N ASP A 248 -8.83 2.08 -5.29
CA ASP A 248 -9.97 2.87 -4.82
C ASP A 248 -11.25 2.77 -5.65
N SER A 249 -11.42 1.65 -6.36
CA SER A 249 -12.63 1.39 -7.15
C SER A 249 -13.92 1.72 -6.39
N ASN A 250 -14.89 2.28 -7.12
CA ASN A 250 -16.24 2.52 -6.63
C ASN A 250 -17.15 1.27 -6.69
N PHE A 251 -16.62 0.15 -7.21
CA PHE A 251 -17.32 -1.13 -7.37
C PHE A 251 -18.56 -1.06 -8.28
N THR A 252 -18.54 -0.22 -9.31
CA THR A 252 -19.56 -0.24 -10.36
C THR A 252 -19.37 -1.49 -11.22
N ALA A 253 -20.36 -2.39 -11.17
CA ALA A 253 -20.27 -3.73 -11.77
C ALA A 253 -19.81 -3.73 -13.24
N ASP A 254 -20.44 -2.92 -14.09
CA ASP A 254 -20.15 -2.88 -15.54
C ASP A 254 -18.75 -2.37 -15.91
N GLN A 255 -17.97 -1.88 -14.93
CA GLN A 255 -16.59 -1.44 -15.12
C GLN A 255 -15.57 -2.55 -14.87
N PHE A 256 -15.99 -3.65 -14.24
CA PHE A 256 -15.09 -4.76 -13.94
C PHE A 256 -14.97 -5.70 -15.14
N ASN A 257 -13.73 -5.96 -15.56
CA ASN A 257 -13.41 -6.86 -16.66
C ASN A 257 -12.45 -7.97 -16.17
N VAL A 258 -12.92 -8.77 -15.22
CA VAL A 258 -12.13 -9.89 -14.67
C VAL A 258 -12.16 -11.06 -15.66
N THR A 259 -10.99 -11.56 -16.06
CA THR A 259 -10.88 -12.58 -17.13
C THR A 259 -10.43 -13.97 -16.66
N GLU A 260 -10.13 -14.13 -15.37
CA GLU A 260 -9.59 -15.36 -14.77
C GLU A 260 -10.25 -15.59 -13.41
N GLU A 261 -10.19 -16.83 -12.91
CA GLU A 261 -10.56 -17.11 -11.52
C GLU A 261 -9.58 -16.40 -10.56
N ILE A 262 -10.10 -15.87 -9.46
CA ILE A 262 -9.31 -15.09 -8.50
C ILE A 262 -8.99 -15.93 -7.28
N ASP A 263 -7.71 -16.10 -6.96
CA ASP A 263 -7.31 -16.75 -5.71
C ASP A 263 -7.41 -15.78 -4.54
N VAL A 264 -6.83 -14.58 -4.68
CA VAL A 264 -6.86 -13.55 -3.64
C VAL A 264 -7.34 -12.23 -4.24
N TYR A 265 -8.37 -11.65 -3.65
CA TYR A 265 -8.84 -10.31 -3.97
C TYR A 265 -8.52 -9.33 -2.84
N ILE A 266 -7.97 -8.17 -3.21
CA ILE A 266 -7.65 -7.06 -2.32
C ILE A 266 -8.55 -5.87 -2.68
N PRO A 267 -9.73 -5.74 -2.05
CA PRO A 267 -10.53 -4.53 -2.08
C PRO A 267 -10.14 -3.57 -0.96
N ARG A 268 -10.40 -2.29 -1.18
CA ARG A 268 -10.50 -1.32 -0.10
C ARG A 268 -11.81 -1.47 0.69
N TYR A 269 -11.86 -0.90 1.89
CA TYR A 269 -13.10 -0.57 2.58
C TYR A 269 -13.87 0.51 1.81
N ALA A 270 -15.09 0.18 1.37
CA ALA A 270 -15.94 1.13 0.67
C ALA A 270 -16.67 2.07 1.66
N PRO A 271 -16.67 3.40 1.42
CA PRO A 271 -17.38 4.37 2.23
C PRO A 271 -18.87 4.08 2.36
N ASN A 272 -19.48 3.61 1.28
CA ASN A 272 -20.85 3.15 1.30
C ASN A 272 -20.89 1.67 1.72
N GLU A 273 -21.77 1.37 2.67
CA GLU A 273 -21.92 0.04 3.27
C GLU A 273 -22.08 -1.06 2.22
N LEU A 274 -21.19 -2.07 2.29
CA LEU A 274 -21.19 -3.30 1.49
C LEU A 274 -21.19 -3.09 -0.03
N THR A 275 -20.66 -1.96 -0.51
CA THR A 275 -20.56 -1.69 -1.95
C THR A 275 -19.59 -2.66 -2.64
N GLU A 276 -18.62 -3.20 -1.89
CA GLU A 276 -17.71 -4.26 -2.34
C GLU A 276 -18.48 -5.49 -2.86
N ASN A 277 -19.61 -5.82 -2.23
CA ASN A 277 -20.49 -6.93 -2.62
C ASN A 277 -21.25 -6.66 -3.93
N ASN A 278 -21.12 -5.49 -4.57
CA ASN A 278 -21.61 -5.32 -5.94
C ASN A 278 -20.82 -6.17 -6.93
N VAL A 279 -19.57 -6.53 -6.59
CA VAL A 279 -18.70 -7.35 -7.44
C VAL A 279 -18.37 -8.70 -6.81
N ILE A 280 -18.08 -8.73 -5.50
CA ILE A 280 -17.76 -9.96 -4.76
C ILE A 280 -19.00 -10.87 -4.71
N GLY A 281 -18.85 -12.14 -5.10
CA GLY A 281 -19.93 -13.14 -5.11
C GLY A 281 -20.99 -12.93 -6.19
N LYS A 282 -20.90 -11.84 -6.98
CA LYS A 282 -21.86 -11.50 -8.05
C LYS A 282 -21.23 -11.55 -9.43
N LEU A 283 -20.09 -10.89 -9.60
CA LEU A 283 -19.36 -10.89 -10.88
C LEU A 283 -18.24 -11.93 -10.89
N PHE A 284 -17.58 -12.10 -9.75
CA PHE A 284 -16.55 -13.11 -9.55
C PHE A 284 -16.55 -13.54 -8.08
N THR A 285 -16.09 -14.76 -7.83
CA THR A 285 -16.02 -15.34 -6.48
C THR A 285 -14.56 -15.65 -6.18
N PRO A 286 -13.85 -14.74 -5.50
CA PRO A 286 -12.46 -15.02 -5.12
C PRO A 286 -12.42 -16.12 -4.06
N LYS A 287 -11.33 -16.90 -4.02
CA LYS A 287 -11.14 -17.89 -2.95
C LYS A 287 -10.92 -17.23 -1.59
N TYR A 288 -10.19 -16.11 -1.56
CA TYR A 288 -9.93 -15.31 -0.37
C TYR A 288 -10.10 -13.82 -0.66
N VAL A 289 -10.58 -13.07 0.33
CA VAL A 289 -10.58 -11.60 0.31
C VAL A 289 -9.71 -11.09 1.44
N LEU A 290 -8.84 -10.12 1.13
CA LEU A 290 -8.02 -9.40 2.10
C LEU A 290 -8.49 -7.95 2.15
N LEU A 291 -9.44 -7.66 3.04
CA LEU A 291 -9.98 -6.32 3.19
C LEU A 291 -8.89 -5.36 3.65
N SER A 292 -8.72 -4.28 2.89
CA SER A 292 -7.63 -3.32 3.04
C SER A 292 -8.13 -1.88 3.05
N HIS A 293 -7.21 -0.91 3.00
CA HIS A 293 -7.49 0.52 3.08
C HIS A 293 -8.18 0.88 4.41
N ILE A 294 -7.52 0.47 5.50
CA ILE A 294 -7.97 0.65 6.89
C ILE A 294 -6.88 1.40 7.65
N LEU A 295 -7.30 2.25 8.59
CA LEU A 295 -6.40 3.02 9.45
C LEU A 295 -5.42 3.93 8.69
N GLU A 296 -5.91 4.60 7.65
CA GLU A 296 -5.10 5.59 6.93
C GLU A 296 -4.79 6.80 7.82
N LEU A 297 -3.51 7.00 8.10
CA LEU A 297 -3.03 7.99 9.08
C LEU A 297 -3.07 9.43 8.54
N SER A 298 -3.18 9.64 7.23
CA SER A 298 -3.39 10.96 6.62
C SER A 298 -4.72 11.57 7.02
N HIS A 299 -5.75 10.73 7.16
CA HIS A 299 -7.08 11.11 7.59
C HIS A 299 -7.13 11.31 9.10
N THR A 300 -8.13 12.03 9.62
CA THR A 300 -8.17 12.40 11.05
C THR A 300 -8.99 11.42 11.87
N ASP A 301 -10.09 10.94 11.29
CA ASP A 301 -11.14 10.15 11.95
C ASP A 301 -11.97 9.37 10.91
N PRO A 302 -12.90 8.49 11.34
CA PRO A 302 -13.74 7.73 10.42
C PRO A 302 -14.61 8.59 9.49
N ASP A 303 -15.08 9.75 9.95
CA ASP A 303 -15.87 10.69 9.13
C ASP A 303 -15.04 11.28 7.97
N SER A 304 -13.71 11.29 8.13
CA SER A 304 -12.74 11.64 7.11
C SER A 304 -12.07 10.43 6.45
N SER A 305 -12.63 9.22 6.53
CA SER A 305 -12.14 7.96 5.92
C SER A 305 -10.99 7.25 6.63
N ARG A 306 -10.67 7.60 7.89
CA ARG A 306 -9.81 6.75 8.74
C ARG A 306 -10.65 5.64 9.38
N TRP A 307 -10.95 4.59 8.62
CA TRP A 307 -11.71 3.44 9.13
C TRP A 307 -10.98 2.79 10.30
N THR A 308 -11.70 2.48 11.38
CA THR A 308 -11.12 1.82 12.54
C THR A 308 -10.86 0.33 12.27
N LEU A 309 -9.95 -0.25 13.03
CA LEU A 309 -9.66 -1.69 12.93
C LEU A 309 -10.90 -2.55 13.27
N GLU A 310 -11.73 -2.12 14.22
CA GLU A 310 -12.98 -2.81 14.55
C GLU A 310 -14.00 -2.71 13.41
N GLN A 311 -14.12 -1.54 12.77
CA GLN A 311 -14.97 -1.39 11.59
C GLN A 311 -14.52 -2.30 10.44
N GLY A 312 -13.20 -2.42 10.23
CA GLY A 312 -12.64 -3.31 9.23
C GLY A 312 -12.96 -4.79 9.52
N LEU A 313 -12.77 -5.26 10.76
CA LEU A 313 -13.16 -6.62 11.17
C LEU A 313 -14.66 -6.88 10.99
N ALA A 314 -15.50 -5.92 11.37
CA ALA A 314 -16.94 -6.02 11.22
C ALA A 314 -17.37 -6.04 9.75
N ARG A 315 -16.70 -5.28 8.88
CA ARG A 315 -16.95 -5.26 7.43
C ARG A 315 -16.51 -6.56 6.78
N ALA A 316 -15.32 -7.07 7.13
CA ALA A 316 -14.79 -8.33 6.62
C ALA A 316 -15.77 -9.49 6.83
N ALA A 317 -16.38 -9.58 8.00
CA ALA A 317 -17.37 -10.63 8.32
C ALA A 317 -18.69 -10.57 7.52
N GLN A 318 -18.90 -9.52 6.71
CA GLN A 318 -20.14 -9.28 5.96
C GLN A 318 -19.94 -9.30 4.44
N LEU A 319 -18.71 -9.49 3.95
CA LEU A 319 -18.47 -9.57 2.51
C LEU A 319 -18.94 -10.92 1.97
N ASP A 320 -19.36 -10.93 0.69
CA ASP A 320 -19.92 -12.11 0.01
C ASP A 320 -18.81 -13.12 -0.41
N CYS A 321 -17.86 -13.39 0.49
CA CYS A 321 -16.79 -14.39 0.38
C CYS A 321 -16.54 -15.02 1.76
N GLU A 322 -16.61 -16.35 1.83
CA GLU A 322 -16.47 -17.10 3.09
C GLU A 322 -15.11 -16.85 3.78
N GLU A 323 -14.05 -16.73 3.00
CA GLU A 323 -12.68 -16.54 3.47
C GLU A 323 -12.25 -15.07 3.34
N THR A 324 -12.99 -14.20 4.03
CA THR A 324 -12.65 -12.77 4.12
C THR A 324 -11.88 -12.48 5.40
N HIS A 325 -10.66 -11.97 5.23
CA HIS A 325 -9.72 -11.69 6.31
C HIS A 325 -9.26 -10.24 6.28
N MET A 326 -8.78 -9.72 7.41
CA MET A 326 -8.24 -8.36 7.51
C MET A 326 -6.80 -8.41 8.05
N PRO A 327 -5.79 -8.52 7.17
CA PRO A 327 -4.39 -8.41 7.58
C PRO A 327 -4.06 -6.99 8.01
N PHE A 328 -2.95 -6.84 8.72
CA PHE A 328 -2.43 -5.58 9.21
C PHE A 328 -0.95 -5.44 8.87
N TRP A 329 -0.38 -4.28 9.17
CA TRP A 329 0.93 -3.86 8.69
C TRP A 329 2.04 -4.84 9.10
N GLY A 330 2.86 -5.23 8.13
CA GLY A 330 3.99 -6.15 8.29
C GLY A 330 3.60 -7.64 8.32
N GLU A 331 2.31 -7.97 8.23
CA GLU A 331 1.90 -9.38 8.19
C GLU A 331 2.22 -10.03 6.85
N LYS A 332 2.69 -11.28 6.93
CA LYS A 332 2.90 -12.18 5.80
C LYS A 332 1.84 -13.25 5.84
N MET A 333 1.08 -13.38 4.77
CA MET A 333 0.33 -14.60 4.47
C MET A 333 1.08 -15.42 3.43
N VAL A 334 0.96 -16.74 3.51
CA VAL A 334 1.60 -17.66 2.57
C VAL A 334 0.54 -18.42 1.81
N TRP A 335 0.43 -18.12 0.52
CA TRP A 335 -0.31 -18.98 -0.41
C TRP A 335 0.52 -20.22 -0.68
N LYS A 336 -0.09 -21.40 -0.52
CA LYS A 336 0.55 -22.68 -0.82
C LYS A 336 -0.51 -23.73 -1.13
N ASN A 337 -0.30 -24.47 -2.22
CA ASN A 337 -1.16 -25.60 -2.61
C ASN A 337 -2.66 -25.24 -2.68
N GLY A 338 -2.99 -24.07 -3.24
CA GLY A 338 -4.39 -23.66 -3.41
C GLY A 338 -5.04 -23.08 -2.16
N LYS A 339 -4.27 -22.75 -1.12
CA LYS A 339 -4.77 -22.23 0.16
C LYS A 339 -3.90 -21.10 0.69
N LEU A 340 -4.53 -20.14 1.35
CA LEU A 340 -3.85 -19.10 2.11
C LEU A 340 -3.62 -19.59 3.55
N ASN A 341 -2.45 -19.29 4.11
CA ASN A 341 -2.03 -19.67 5.47
C ASN A 341 -1.45 -18.49 6.22
#